data_AF-A0A351JX57-F1
#
_entry.id   AF-A0A351JX57-F1
#
_cell.length_a   1.000
_cell.length_b   1.000
_cell.length_c   1.000
_cell.angle_alpha   90.00
_cell.angle_beta   90.00
_cell.angle_gamma   90.00
#
_symmetry.space_group_name_H-M   'P 1'
#
loop_
_entity.id
_entity.type
_entity.pdbx_description
1 polymer ?
#
loop_
_entity_poly.entity_id
_entity_poly.type
_entity_poly.pdbx_seq_one_letter_code
_entity_poly.pdbx_strand_id
1 'polypeptide(L)'
;MGWRDRLRREFMEADREFVEKVLPVGAVDRAAFGLIADATRYRLVEEGGEVHLRGETAALGQVLRSLAQGGLAVTPSDAHAAVARFATLWEEVARRRGTWNTAVDRAREDGEIETAPRRALPEPGGSLWKRLFNRRPPGPSG
;
A
#
# COMPACT_ATOMS: atom_id res chain seq x y z
N MET A 1 -24.41 -5.77 0.07
CA MET A 1 -23.30 -6.13 0.97
C MET A 1 -22.05 -6.17 0.12
N GLY A 2 -21.08 -5.31 0.40
CA GLY A 2 -19.86 -5.22 -0.39
C GLY A 2 -18.87 -6.34 -0.05
N TRP A 3 -17.78 -6.46 -0.80
CA TRP A 3 -16.72 -7.44 -0.51
C TRP A 3 -16.14 -7.27 0.90
N ARG A 4 -16.10 -6.03 1.42
CA ARG A 4 -15.65 -5.72 2.79
C ARG A 4 -16.51 -6.39 3.87
N ASP A 5 -17.84 -6.44 3.67
CA ASP A 5 -18.73 -7.10 4.62
C ASP A 5 -18.45 -8.61 4.69
N ARG A 6 -18.09 -9.20 3.54
CA ARG A 6 -17.77 -10.62 3.41
C ARG A 6 -16.43 -10.96 4.06
N LEU A 7 -15.46 -10.05 3.99
CA LEU A 7 -14.14 -10.22 4.59
C LEU A 7 -14.04 -9.68 6.02
N ARG A 8 -15.15 -9.22 6.62
CA ARG A 8 -15.15 -8.59 7.95
C ARG A 8 -14.71 -9.56 9.05
N ARG A 9 -15.05 -10.84 8.94
CA ARG A 9 -14.63 -11.85 9.92
C ARG A 9 -13.12 -12.09 9.81
N GLU A 10 -12.63 -12.20 8.59
CA GLU A 10 -11.23 -12.40 8.24
C GLU A 10 -10.39 -11.20 8.67
N PHE A 11 -10.93 -9.98 8.59
CA PHE A 11 -10.28 -8.77 9.09
C PHE A 11 -9.99 -8.89 10.59
N MET A 12 -11.00 -9.28 11.39
CA MET A 12 -10.84 -9.40 12.84
C MET A 12 -9.87 -10.52 13.22
N GLU A 13 -9.89 -11.62 12.47
CA GLU A 13 -8.93 -12.71 12.65
C GLU A 13 -7.51 -12.28 12.28
N ALA A 14 -7.35 -11.58 11.16
CA ALA A 14 -6.08 -11.02 10.73
C ALA A 14 -5.54 -9.97 11.71
N ASP A 15 -6.39 -9.11 12.27
CA ASP A 15 -6.02 -8.10 13.27
C ASP A 15 -5.47 -8.76 14.53
N ARG A 16 -6.16 -9.76 15.06
CA ARG A 16 -5.66 -10.55 16.18
C ARG A 16 -4.32 -11.20 15.85
N GLU A 17 -4.22 -11.89 14.70
CA GLU A 17 -2.98 -12.57 14.31
C GLU A 17 -1.83 -11.58 14.08
N PHE A 18 -2.12 -10.39 13.55
CA PHE A 18 -1.15 -9.33 13.31
C PHE A 18 -0.60 -8.78 14.63
N VAL A 19 -1.48 -8.48 15.58
CA VAL A 19 -1.12 -7.98 16.91
C VAL A 19 -0.31 -9.01 17.69
N GLU A 20 -0.67 -10.29 17.59
CA GLU A 20 -0.01 -11.36 18.35
C GLU A 20 1.33 -11.80 17.75
N LYS A 21 1.47 -11.81 16.42
CA LYS A 21 2.60 -12.47 15.74
C LYS A 21 3.46 -11.58 14.88
N VAL A 22 2.96 -10.43 14.43
CA VAL A 22 3.64 -9.59 13.43
C VAL A 22 4.15 -8.29 14.04
N LEU A 23 3.40 -7.69 14.95
CA LEU A 23 3.86 -6.52 15.69
C LEU A 23 4.96 -6.91 16.70
N PRO A 24 5.97 -6.03 16.92
CA PRO A 24 6.14 -4.73 16.28
C PRO A 24 6.69 -4.83 14.84
N VAL A 25 6.32 -3.85 14.00
CA VAL A 25 6.92 -3.66 12.66
C VAL A 25 7.73 -2.37 12.68
N GLY A 26 9.05 -2.49 12.77
CA GLY A 26 9.92 -1.33 13.00
C GLY A 26 9.54 -0.67 14.32
N ALA A 27 9.25 0.64 14.28
CA ALA A 27 8.77 1.41 15.44
C ALA A 27 7.24 1.32 15.67
N VAL A 28 6.49 0.60 14.83
CA VAL A 28 5.04 0.47 14.96
C VAL A 28 4.70 -0.62 15.97
N ASP A 29 4.18 -0.20 17.13
CA ASP A 29 3.56 -1.07 18.14
C ASP A 29 2.03 -1.15 17.96
N ARG A 30 1.34 -1.83 18.88
CA ARG A 30 -0.11 -1.99 18.84
C ARG A 30 -0.87 -0.66 18.86
N ALA A 31 -0.44 0.29 19.67
CA ALA A 31 -1.12 1.58 19.81
C ALA A 31 -0.93 2.42 18.55
N ALA A 32 0.31 2.48 18.04
CA ALA A 32 0.63 3.14 16.78
C ALA A 32 -0.15 2.52 15.61
N PHE A 33 -0.18 1.19 15.53
CA PHE A 33 -0.88 0.50 14.47
C PHE A 33 -2.39 0.81 14.46
N GLY A 34 -3.04 0.85 15.62
CA GLY A 34 -4.47 1.20 15.70
C GLY A 34 -4.78 2.56 15.07
N LEU A 35 -3.95 3.58 15.35
CA LEU A 35 -4.11 4.91 14.77
C LEU A 35 -3.81 4.95 13.25
N ILE A 36 -2.83 4.17 12.80
CA ILE A 36 -2.52 4.05 11.37
C ILE A 36 -3.65 3.32 10.64
N ALA A 37 -4.16 2.24 11.21
CA ALA A 37 -5.22 1.42 10.63
C ALA A 37 -6.53 2.20 10.50
N ASP A 38 -6.90 3.01 11.50
CA ASP A 38 -8.08 3.87 11.44
C ASP A 38 -8.01 4.91 10.30
N ALA A 39 -6.81 5.41 10.01
CA ALA A 39 -6.55 6.33 8.90
C ALA A 39 -6.31 5.62 7.54
N THR A 40 -6.39 4.29 7.49
CA THR A 40 -6.06 3.49 6.30
C THR A 40 -7.31 2.97 5.61
N ARG A 41 -7.40 3.21 4.31
CA ARG A 41 -8.44 2.63 3.44
C ARG A 41 -7.87 1.43 2.71
N TYR A 42 -8.58 0.31 2.77
CA TYR A 42 -8.21 -0.90 2.03
C TYR A 42 -9.01 -1.01 0.73
N ARG A 43 -8.31 -1.33 -0.35
CA ARG A 43 -8.87 -1.51 -1.70
C ARG A 43 -8.38 -2.81 -2.32
N LEU A 44 -9.16 -3.34 -3.25
CA LEU A 44 -8.75 -4.46 -4.10
C LEU A 44 -8.13 -3.90 -5.37
N VAL A 45 -6.92 -4.34 -5.67
CA VAL A 45 -6.12 -3.87 -6.80
C VAL A 45 -5.74 -5.05 -7.68
N GLU A 46 -5.99 -4.94 -8.98
CA GLU A 46 -5.54 -5.93 -9.96
C GLU A 46 -4.13 -5.59 -10.45
N GLU A 47 -3.20 -6.52 -10.26
CA GLU A 47 -1.79 -6.45 -10.66
C GLU A 47 -1.41 -7.77 -11.34
N GLY A 48 -0.97 -7.72 -12.61
CA GLY A 48 -0.51 -8.92 -13.31
C GLY A 48 -1.58 -10.01 -13.55
N GLY A 49 -2.87 -9.66 -13.45
CA GLY A 49 -3.98 -10.60 -13.57
C GLY A 49 -4.42 -11.24 -12.25
N GLU A 50 -3.75 -10.90 -11.14
CA GLU A 50 -4.17 -11.28 -9.80
C GLU A 50 -4.71 -10.06 -9.05
N VAL A 51 -5.71 -10.31 -8.20
CA VAL A 51 -6.29 -9.29 -7.33
C VAL A 51 -5.62 -9.40 -5.97
N HIS A 52 -5.23 -8.25 -5.43
CA HIS A 52 -4.57 -8.12 -4.14
C HIS A 52 -5.24 -7.09 -3.25
N LEU A 53 -5.13 -7.28 -1.95
CA LEU A 53 -5.52 -6.27 -0.98
C LEU A 53 -4.40 -5.26 -0.77
N ARG A 54 -4.71 -3.96 -0.92
CA ARG A 54 -3.77 -2.86 -0.68
C ARG A 54 -4.35 -1.85 0.30
N GLY A 55 -3.53 -1.38 1.23
CA GLY A 55 -3.88 -0.28 2.13
C GLY A 55 -3.32 1.05 1.64
N GLU A 56 -4.12 2.11 1.70
CA GLU A 56 -3.73 3.49 1.42
C GLU A 56 -4.09 4.38 2.62
N THR A 57 -3.08 5.01 3.22
CA THR A 57 -3.26 5.89 4.39
C THR A 57 -3.47 7.33 3.95
N ALA A 58 -4.72 7.79 3.93
CA ALA A 58 -5.11 9.08 3.34
C ALA A 58 -4.50 10.31 4.04
N ALA A 59 -4.16 10.20 5.34
CA ALA A 59 -3.64 11.29 6.15
C ALA A 59 -2.35 10.91 6.91
N LEU A 60 -1.46 10.13 6.27
CA LEU A 60 -0.27 9.58 6.93
C LEU A 60 0.54 10.66 7.68
N GLY A 61 0.80 11.81 7.06
CA GLY A 61 1.56 12.89 7.69
C GLY A 61 0.91 13.44 8.97
N GLN A 62 -0.42 13.47 9.07
CA GLN A 62 -1.12 13.89 10.28
C GLN A 62 -1.03 12.82 11.37
N VAL A 63 -1.22 11.56 11.00
CA VAL A 63 -1.10 10.41 11.92
C VAL A 63 0.30 10.37 12.55
N LEU A 64 1.35 10.47 11.72
CA LEU A 64 2.74 10.48 12.20
C LEU A 64 3.02 11.64 13.15
N ARG A 65 2.46 12.84 12.89
CA ARG A 65 2.57 13.97 13.82
C ARG A 65 1.89 13.69 15.16
N SER A 66 0.69 13.12 15.16
CA SER A 66 -0.02 12.74 16.39
C SER A 66 0.75 11.69 17.19
N LEU A 67 1.34 10.70 16.50
CA LEU A 67 2.20 9.68 17.13
C LEU A 67 3.44 10.30 17.77
N ALA A 68 4.11 11.21 17.05
CA ALA A 68 5.28 11.92 17.57
C ALA A 68 4.95 12.76 18.81
N GLN A 69 3.78 13.43 18.83
CA GLN A 69 3.29 14.17 20.00
C GLN A 69 3.04 13.24 21.21
N GLY A 70 2.64 12.00 20.96
CA GLY A 70 2.51 10.94 21.96
C GLY A 70 3.84 10.27 22.35
N GLY A 71 4.98 10.73 21.82
CA GLY A 71 6.31 10.17 22.11
C GLY A 71 6.70 8.96 21.25
N LEU A 72 5.92 8.60 20.23
CA LEU A 72 6.19 7.47 19.34
C LEU A 72 6.88 7.95 18.05
N ALA A 73 8.13 7.52 17.87
CA ALA A 73 8.95 7.87 16.70
C ALA A 73 8.72 6.91 15.53
N VAL A 74 7.51 6.89 14.97
CA VAL A 74 7.17 6.09 13.80
C VAL A 74 7.56 6.81 12.51
N THR A 75 8.27 6.12 11.61
CA THR A 75 8.62 6.67 10.30
C THR A 75 7.54 6.35 9.26
N PRO A 76 7.45 7.10 8.13
CA PRO A 76 6.59 6.73 7.02
C PRO A 76 6.84 5.30 6.50
N SER A 77 8.11 4.88 6.48
CA SER A 77 8.49 3.54 6.04
C SER A 77 7.93 2.45 6.96
N ASP A 78 7.98 2.66 8.28
CA ASP A 78 7.44 1.70 9.24
C ASP A 78 5.91 1.61 9.11
N ALA A 79 5.23 2.75 8.98
CA ALA A 79 3.79 2.79 8.79
C ALA A 79 3.35 2.07 7.51
N HIS A 80 4.03 2.34 6.38
CA HIS A 80 3.76 1.63 5.13
C HIS A 80 4.05 0.14 5.23
N ALA A 81 5.15 -0.26 5.87
CA ALA A 81 5.49 -1.66 6.08
C ALA A 81 4.44 -2.38 6.94
N ALA A 82 3.96 -1.74 8.01
CA ALA A 82 2.94 -2.31 8.88
C ALA A 82 1.61 -2.51 8.13
N VAL A 83 1.14 -1.48 7.41
CA VAL A 83 -0.09 -1.55 6.61
C VAL A 83 0.02 -2.62 5.51
N ALA A 84 1.15 -2.68 4.81
CA ALA A 84 1.37 -3.67 3.76
C ALA A 84 1.35 -5.10 4.32
N ARG A 85 2.04 -5.34 5.43
CA ARG A 85 2.04 -6.65 6.09
C ARG A 85 0.66 -7.06 6.58
N PHE A 86 -0.09 -6.12 7.15
CA PHE A 86 -1.46 -6.39 7.58
C PHE A 86 -2.36 -6.74 6.38
N ALA A 87 -2.28 -5.99 5.28
CA ALA A 87 -3.05 -6.27 4.08
C ALA A 87 -2.73 -7.67 3.51
N THR A 88 -1.45 -8.04 3.44
CA THR A 88 -1.04 -9.39 3.05
C THR A 88 -1.61 -10.46 3.97
N LEU A 89 -1.52 -10.26 5.30
CA LEU A 89 -2.04 -11.24 6.26
C LEU A 89 -3.56 -11.39 6.15
N TRP A 90 -4.29 -10.29 5.96
CA TRP A 90 -5.74 -10.34 5.77
C TRP A 90 -6.12 -11.10 4.50
N GLU A 91 -5.42 -10.84 3.39
CA GLU A 91 -5.58 -11.61 2.16
C GLU A 91 -5.29 -13.12 2.39
N GLU A 92 -4.22 -13.45 3.08
CA GLU A 92 -3.86 -14.84 3.42
C GLU A 92 -4.93 -15.52 4.28
N VAL A 93 -5.46 -14.84 5.30
CA VAL A 93 -6.57 -15.36 6.13
C VAL A 93 -7.79 -15.62 5.24
N ALA A 94 -8.16 -14.67 4.37
CA ALA A 94 -9.29 -14.83 3.48
C ALA A 94 -9.12 -15.97 2.46
N ARG A 95 -7.91 -16.15 1.92
CA ARG A 95 -7.58 -17.26 1.03
C ARG A 95 -7.65 -18.60 1.77
N ARG A 96 -7.07 -18.70 2.97
CA ARG A 96 -7.12 -19.91 3.81
C ARG A 96 -8.55 -20.29 4.20
N ARG A 97 -9.41 -19.30 4.45
CA ARG A 97 -10.84 -19.48 4.77
C ARG A 97 -11.70 -19.80 3.53
N GLY A 98 -11.16 -19.68 2.33
CA GLY A 98 -11.89 -19.88 1.07
C GLY A 98 -12.88 -18.76 0.74
N THR A 99 -12.85 -17.64 1.46
CA THR A 99 -13.76 -16.50 1.26
C THR A 99 -13.22 -15.48 0.24
N TRP A 100 -11.94 -15.57 -0.11
CA TRP A 100 -11.27 -14.65 -1.03
C TRP A 100 -11.91 -14.56 -2.41
N ASN A 101 -12.05 -15.68 -3.13
CA ASN A 101 -12.55 -15.67 -4.51
C ASN A 101 -13.97 -15.08 -4.58
N THR A 102 -14.83 -15.48 -3.65
CA THR A 102 -16.20 -14.98 -3.50
C THR A 102 -16.25 -13.47 -3.20
N ALA A 103 -15.25 -12.92 -2.53
CA ALA A 103 -15.12 -11.48 -2.31
C ALA A 103 -14.63 -10.75 -3.56
N VAL A 104 -13.64 -11.31 -4.26
CA VAL A 104 -13.09 -10.77 -5.52
C VAL A 104 -14.15 -10.76 -6.63
N ASP A 105 -14.88 -11.85 -6.83
CA ASP A 105 -15.92 -11.93 -7.86
C ASP A 105 -17.00 -10.88 -7.63
N ARG A 106 -17.38 -10.68 -6.36
CA ARG A 106 -18.34 -9.64 -6.01
C ARG A 106 -17.79 -8.24 -6.27
N ALA A 107 -16.54 -7.98 -5.92
CA ALA A 107 -15.90 -6.71 -6.21
C ALA A 107 -15.78 -6.44 -7.72
N ARG A 108 -15.58 -7.47 -8.54
CA ARG A 108 -15.61 -7.36 -10.01
C ARG A 108 -17.00 -6.97 -10.50
N GLU A 109 -18.04 -7.66 -10.02
CA GLU A 109 -19.44 -7.35 -10.36
C GLU A 109 -19.81 -5.90 -10.01
N ASP A 110 -19.35 -5.44 -8.84
CA ASP A 110 -19.64 -4.10 -8.32
C ASP A 110 -18.70 -3.01 -8.91
N GLY A 111 -17.71 -3.39 -9.73
CA GLY A 111 -16.75 -2.45 -10.33
C GLY A 111 -15.78 -1.82 -9.31
N GLU A 112 -15.56 -2.48 -8.18
CA GLU A 112 -14.74 -2.01 -7.06
C GLU A 112 -13.27 -2.46 -7.11
N ILE A 113 -12.85 -3.12 -8.20
CA ILE A 113 -11.45 -3.49 -8.42
C ILE A 113 -10.74 -2.37 -9.16
N GLU A 114 -9.75 -1.77 -8.50
CA GLU A 114 -8.90 -0.77 -9.12
C GLU A 114 -7.81 -1.48 -9.93
N THR A 115 -7.65 -1.12 -11.20
CA THR A 115 -6.45 -1.52 -11.93
C THR A 115 -5.30 -0.68 -11.43
N ALA A 116 -4.23 -1.30 -10.91
CA ALA A 116 -3.03 -0.54 -10.60
C ALA A 116 -2.63 0.22 -11.87
N PRO A 117 -2.32 1.54 -11.80
CA PRO A 117 -1.75 2.21 -12.96
C PRO A 117 -0.51 1.42 -13.34
N ARG A 118 -0.53 0.83 -14.54
CA ARG A 118 0.63 0.15 -15.13
C ARG A 118 1.75 1.16 -15.00
N ARG A 119 2.66 0.95 -14.03
CA ARG A 119 3.78 1.84 -13.72
C ARG A 119 4.32 2.28 -15.06
N ALA A 120 4.11 3.55 -15.41
CA ALA A 120 4.64 4.09 -16.65
C ALA A 120 6.13 3.83 -16.54
N LEU A 121 6.60 2.84 -17.31
CA LEU A 121 8.03 2.64 -17.50
C LEU A 121 8.54 4.03 -17.89
N PRO A 122 9.57 4.58 -17.21
CA PRO A 122 10.17 5.80 -17.71
C PRO A 122 10.55 5.53 -19.16
N GLU A 123 9.96 6.26 -20.09
CA GLU A 123 10.26 6.10 -21.51
C GLU A 123 11.79 6.14 -21.66
N PRO A 124 12.42 5.13 -22.26
CA PRO A 124 13.85 5.20 -22.56
C PRO A 124 14.02 6.17 -23.72
N GLY A 125 13.97 7.49 -23.46
CA GLY A 125 14.02 8.47 -24.54
C GLY A 125 13.94 9.96 -24.20
N GLY A 126 13.83 10.36 -22.92
CA GLY A 126 13.53 11.75 -22.56
C GLY A 126 14.70 12.62 -22.07
N SER A 127 15.48 13.18 -22.99
CA SER A 127 15.90 14.60 -22.92
C SER A 127 16.76 15.13 -21.73
N LEU A 128 17.70 14.37 -21.17
CA LEU A 128 18.76 14.94 -20.32
C LEU A 128 20.15 14.84 -20.95
N TRP A 129 20.49 13.69 -21.54
CA TRP A 129 21.79 13.49 -22.18
C TRP A 129 21.99 14.27 -23.49
N LYS A 130 20.92 14.53 -24.26
CA LYS A 130 21.00 15.37 -25.49
C LYS A 130 21.40 16.83 -25.22
N ARG A 131 21.14 17.35 -24.01
CA ARG A 131 21.56 18.72 -23.63
C ARG A 131 23.03 18.79 -23.20
N LEU A 132 23.61 17.67 -22.78
CA LEU A 132 25.02 17.61 -22.37
C LEU A 132 25.98 17.39 -23.55
N PHE A 133 25.56 16.69 -24.60
CA PHE A 133 26.45 16.37 -25.74
C PHE A 133 26.36 17.32 -26.95
N ASN A 134 25.46 18.31 -26.96
CA ASN A 134 25.34 19.27 -28.07
C ASN A 134 26.09 20.60 -27.87
N ARG A 135 27.07 20.65 -26.96
CA ARG A 135 28.05 21.75 -26.92
C ARG A 135 29.06 21.55 -28.05
N ARG A 136 28.71 22.04 -29.23
CA ARG A 136 29.64 22.26 -30.34
C ARG A 136 30.78 23.17 -29.85
N PRO A 137 32.07 22.81 -30.04
CA PRO A 137 33.15 23.75 -29.83
C PRO A 137 33.13 24.81 -30.94
N PRO A 138 33.32 26.11 -30.66
CA PRO A 138 33.66 27.06 -31.70
C PRO A 138 35.06 26.73 -32.21
N GLY A 139 35.13 26.23 -33.45
CA GLY A 139 36.39 26.11 -34.19
C GLY A 139 36.95 27.50 -34.53
N PRO A 140 38.27 27.63 -34.69
CA PRO A 140 38.94 28.91 -34.91
C PRO A 140 38.94 29.26 -36.40
N SER A 141 38.59 30.49 -36.75
CA SER A 141 38.88 31.19 -38.03
C SER A 141 38.26 32.59 -37.91
N GLY A 142 38.93 33.71 -38.12
CA GLY A 142 40.31 34.00 -38.51
C GLY A 142 40.56 35.49 -38.38
#